data_AF-A0A2V6EU02-F1
#
_entry.id   AF-A0A2V6EU02-F1
#
_cell.length_a   1.000
_cell.length_b   1.000
_cell.length_c   1.000
_cell.angle_alpha   90.00
_cell.angle_beta   90.00
_cell.angle_gamma   90.00
#
_symmetry.space_group_name_H-M   'P 1'
#
loop_
_entity.id
_entity.type
_entity.pdbx_description
1 polymer ?
#
loop_
_entity_poly.entity_id
_entity_poly.type
_entity_poly.pdbx_seq_one_letter_code
_entity_poly.pdbx_strand_id
1 'polypeptide(L)' 'MMRRLLIYVLLIAGSLLFAWPFIWMAGTSVKLEREVLSNRARAFPERPIPRVKSPYLDDRLFSQVTGPHR' A
#
# COMPACT_ATOMS: atom_id res chain seq x y z
N MET A 1 19.72 -14.43 -37.66
CA MET A 1 20.12 -13.71 -36.44
C MET A 1 19.28 -12.46 -36.17
N MET A 2 19.28 -11.46 -37.07
CA MET A 2 18.63 -10.15 -36.86
C MET A 2 17.15 -10.22 -36.44
N ARG A 3 16.36 -11.08 -37.10
CA ARG A 3 14.94 -11.28 -36.77
C ARG A 3 14.72 -11.74 -35.32
N ARG A 4 15.54 -12.66 -34.82
CA ARG A 4 15.46 -13.14 -33.43
C ARG A 4 15.80 -12.04 -32.44
N LEU A 5 16.84 -11.26 -32.73
CA LEU A 5 17.21 -10.09 -31.93
C LEU A 5 16.05 -9.10 -31.81
N LEU A 6 15.42 -8.75 -32.93
CA LEU A 6 14.26 -7.85 -32.94
C LEU A 6 13.09 -8.42 -32.14
N ILE A 7 12.79 -9.71 -32.28
CA ILE A 7 11.74 -10.38 -31.52
C ILE A 7 12.01 -10.30 -30.01
N TYR A 8 13.23 -10.61 -29.58
CA TYR A 8 13.58 -10.56 -28.15
C TYR A 8 13.57 -9.15 -27.60
N VAL A 9 14.06 -8.16 -28.35
CA VAL A 9 14.01 -6.75 -27.94
C VAL A 9 12.55 -6.30 -27.78
N LEU A 10 11.68 -6.63 -28.74
CA LEU A 10 10.27 -6.27 -28.68
C LEU A 10 9.55 -6.94 -27.51
N LEU A 11 9.86 -8.22 -27.24
CA LEU A 11 9.31 -8.96 -26.10
C LEU A 11 9.76 -8.37 -24.76
N ILE A 12 11.05 -8.03 -24.62
CA ILE A 12 11.57 -7.41 -23.39
C ILE A 12 10.94 -6.03 -23.19
N ALA A 13 10.92 -5.20 -24.22
CA ALA A 13 10.33 -3.86 -24.15
C ALA A 13 8.84 -3.92 -23.80
N GLY A 14 8.08 -4.81 -24.45
CA GLY A 14 6.67 -5.04 -24.13
C GLY A 14 6.50 -5.51 -22.69
N SER A 15 7.29 -6.49 -22.25
CA SER A 15 7.23 -7.00 -20.87
C SER A 15 7.48 -5.91 -19.83
N LEU A 16 8.49 -5.06 -20.04
CA LEU A 16 8.78 -3.95 -19.12
C LEU A 16 7.66 -2.91 -19.09
N LEU A 17 7.11 -2.57 -20.26
CA LEU A 17 6.01 -1.60 -20.38
C LEU A 17 4.74 -2.10 -19.67
N PHE A 18 4.41 -3.39 -19.81
CA PHE A 18 3.29 -3.99 -19.09
C PHE A 18 3.57 -4.22 -17.60
N ALA A 19 4.82 -4.48 -17.21
CA ALA A 19 5.21 -4.64 -15.79
C ALA A 19 5.28 -3.29 -15.04
N TRP A 20 5.50 -2.18 -15.74
CA TRP A 20 5.65 -0.84 -15.16
C TRP A 20 4.58 -0.46 -14.13
N PRO A 21 3.25 -0.54 -14.41
CA PRO A 21 2.24 -0.19 -13.43
C PRO A 21 2.29 -1.08 -12.18
N PHE A 22 2.71 -2.34 -12.30
CA PHE A 22 2.84 -3.25 -11.16
C PHE A 22 4.07 -2.93 -10.31
N ILE A 23 5.18 -2.51 -10.93
CA ILE A 23 6.36 -2.01 -10.21
C ILE A 23 6.00 -0.74 -9.43
N TRP A 24 5.27 0.17 -10.08
CA TRP A 24 4.78 1.40 -9.43
C TRP A 24 3.80 1.09 -8.30
N MET A 25 2.88 0.17 -8.53
CA MET A 25 1.95 -0.32 -7.50
C MET A 25 2.73 -0.92 -6.33
N ALA A 26 3.73 -1.77 -6.57
CA ALA A 26 4.55 -2.34 -5.50
C ALA A 26 5.26 -1.23 -4.69
N GLY A 27 5.87 -0.26 -5.37
CA GLY A 27 6.57 0.86 -4.72
C GLY A 27 5.65 1.77 -3.90
N THR A 28 4.41 1.99 -4.34
CA THR A 28 3.42 2.80 -3.62
C THR A 28 2.59 2.00 -2.62
N SER A 29 2.55 0.67 -2.74
CA SER A 29 1.82 -0.23 -1.84
C SER A 29 2.52 -0.51 -0.53
N VAL A 30 3.74 0.03 -0.32
CA VAL A 30 4.38 0.05 0.99
C VAL A 30 3.53 0.93 1.90
N LYS A 31 2.51 0.29 2.47
CA LYS A 31 1.60 0.87 3.44
C LYS A 31 2.45 1.33 4.61
N LEU A 32 2.16 2.54 5.10
CA LEU A 32 2.93 3.21 6.14
C LEU A 32 3.37 2.19 7.19
N GLU A 33 4.68 2.03 7.43
CA GLU A 33 5.20 1.00 8.33
C GLU A 33 4.49 1.04 9.69
N ARG A 34 4.01 2.21 10.11
CA ARG A 34 3.23 2.37 11.33
C ARG A 34 1.93 1.54 11.37
N GLU A 35 1.25 1.31 10.25
CA GLU A 35 0.05 0.45 10.19
C GLU A 35 0.39 -1.04 10.09
N VAL A 36 1.43 -1.40 9.33
CA VAL A 36 1.84 -2.79 9.09
C VAL A 36 2.68 -3.35 10.25
N LEU A 37 3.44 -2.50 10.94
CA LEU A 37 4.35 -2.87 12.02
C LEU A 37 3.72 -2.70 13.40
N SER A 38 2.70 -1.85 13.56
CA SER A 38 1.88 -1.81 14.78
C SER A 38 1.11 -3.12 14.98
N ASN A 39 0.68 -3.74 13.89
CA ASN A 39 0.10 -5.07 13.93
C ASN A 39 1.22 -6.06 13.66
N ARG A 40 1.97 -6.45 14.70
CA ARG A 40 2.98 -7.53 14.62
C ARG A 40 2.44 -8.62 13.69
N ALA A 41 3.24 -9.07 12.73
CA ALA A 41 2.91 -10.11 11.76
C ALA A 41 2.43 -11.40 12.45
N ARG A 42 1.16 -11.42 12.89
CA ARG A 42 0.48 -12.53 13.49
C ARG A 42 -0.46 -13.07 12.44
N ALA A 43 -0.32 -14.36 12.14
CA ALA A 43 -1.22 -15.08 11.25
C ALA A 43 -2.67 -15.13 11.79
N PHE A 44 -2.85 -14.85 13.09
CA PHE A 44 -4.14 -14.82 13.75
C PHE A 44 -4.46 -13.41 14.30
N PRO A 45 -5.74 -12.98 14.25
CA PRO A 45 -6.13 -11.68 14.79
C PRO A 45 -5.87 -11.62 16.30
N GLU A 46 -5.37 -10.49 16.78
CA GLU A 46 -5.26 -10.25 18.21
C GLU A 46 -6.65 -10.02 18.81
N ARG A 47 -6.84 -10.45 20.06
CA ARG A 47 -8.07 -10.19 20.80
C ARG A 47 -8.29 -8.67 20.86
N PRO A 48 -9.46 -8.15 20.46
CA PRO A 48 -9.72 -6.72 20.51
C PRO A 48 -9.63 -6.24 21.95
N ILE A 49 -8.80 -5.22 22.18
CA ILE A 49 -8.71 -4.54 23.48
C ILE A 49 -9.84 -3.50 23.49
N PRO A 50 -10.77 -3.53 24.47
CA PRO A 50 -11.79 -2.50 24.60
C PRO A 50 -11.12 -1.14 24.78
N ARG A 51 -11.43 -0.19 23.90
CA ARG A 51 -10.89 1.18 23.94
C ARG A 51 -12.05 2.15 23.77
N VAL A 52 -12.07 3.18 24.63
CA VAL A 52 -13.09 4.24 24.61
C VAL A 52 -12.96 5.13 23.36
N LYS A 53 -11.77 5.18 22.76
CA LYS A 53 -11.45 5.95 21.55
C LYS A 53 -10.71 5.10 20.53
N SER A 54 -11.06 5.24 19.26
CA SER A 54 -10.42 4.52 18.15
C SER A 54 -8.93 4.86 18.09
N PRO A 55 -8.01 3.86 18.07
CA PRO A 55 -6.58 4.09 17.93
C PRO A 55 -6.18 4.75 16.60
N TYR A 56 -7.08 4.76 15.62
CA TYR A 56 -6.87 5.32 14.28
C TYR A 56 -7.35 6.76 14.15
N LEU A 57 -7.96 7.33 15.19
CA LEU A 57 -8.33 8.74 15.25
C LEU A 57 -7.17 9.53 15.85
N ASP A 58 -6.41 10.23 15.01
CA ASP A 58 -5.40 11.18 15.45
C ASP A 58 -6.01 12.58 15.55
N ASP A 59 -6.10 13.12 16.77
CA ASP A 59 -6.71 14.43 17.05
C ASP A 59 -6.01 15.58 16.31
N ARG A 60 -4.76 15.38 15.91
CA ARG A 60 -4.00 16.37 15.15
C ARG A 60 -4.45 16.46 13.69
N LEU A 61 -4.88 15.35 13.10
CA LEU A 61 -5.33 15.29 11.71
C LEU A 61 -6.71 15.93 11.51
N PHE A 62 -7.56 15.89 12.55
CA PHE A 62 -8.93 16.38 12.52
C PHE A 62 -9.15 17.62 13.39
N SER A 63 -8.09 18.38 13.70
CA SER A 63 -8.14 19.59 14.53
C SER A 63 -9.10 20.68 14.00
N GLN A 64 -9.58 20.56 12.76
CA GLN A 64 -10.48 21.51 12.10
C GLN A 64 -11.89 20.97 11.82
N VAL A 65 -12.21 19.72 12.17
CA VAL A 65 -13.57 19.18 11.95
C VAL A 65 -14.46 19.53 13.13
N THR A 66 -14.88 20.79 13.21
CA THR A 66 -15.97 21.24 14.09
C THR A 66 -17.30 21.01 13.36
N GLY A 67 -17.66 19.74 13.15
CA GLY A 67 -19.02 19.38 12.71
C GLY A 67 -19.98 19.43 13.92
N PRO A 68 -21.26 19.77 13.74
CA PRO A 68 -22.21 19.76 14.84
C PRO A 68 -22.34 18.32 15.38
N HIS A 69 -21.93 18.13 16.63
CA HIS A 69 -22.28 16.94 17.40
C HIS A 69 -23.77 17.05 17.76
N ARG A 70 -24.58 16.17 17.18
CA ARG A 70 -25.99 15.99 17.55
C ARG A 70 -26.15 14.68 18.32
#